data_AF-A0A6L5E2W9-F1
#
_entry.id   AF-A0A6L5E2W9-F1
#
_cell.length_a   1.000
_cell.length_b   1.000
_cell.length_c   1.000
_cell.angle_alpha   90.00
_cell.angle_beta   90.00
_cell.angle_gamma   90.00
#
_symmetry.space_group_name_H-M   'P 1'
#
loop_
_entity.id
_entity.type
_entity.pdbx_description
1 polymer ?
#
loop_
_entity_poly.entity_id
_entity_poly.type
_entity_poly.pdbx_seq_one_letter_code
_entity_poly.pdbx_strand_id
1 'polypeptide(L)' 'SARYPKNWVTTGDPAREFTMIQSAPLMLLADPDEFVSVQLA' A
#
# COMPACT_ATOMS: atom_id res chain seq x y z
N SER A 1 -4.75 7.46 -8.22
CA SER A 1 -3.82 6.90 -7.22
C SER A 1 -4.58 6.71 -5.90
N ALA A 2 -4.84 5.47 -5.46
CA ALA A 2 -5.49 5.18 -4.17
C ALA A 2 -4.46 5.22 -3.02
N ARG A 3 -3.59 6.23 -3.04
CA ARG A 3 -2.56 6.49 -2.03
C ARG A 3 -2.87 7.84 -1.40
N TYR A 4 -2.73 7.93 -0.08
CA TYR A 4 -2.95 9.15 0.67
C TYR A 4 -1.62 9.60 1.30
N PRO A 5 -0.87 10.50 0.62
CA PRO A 5 0.34 11.10 1.18
C PRO A 5 -0.02 12.12 2.25
N LYS A 6 0.68 12.08 3.38
CA LYS A 6 0.56 13.05 4.47
C LYS A 6 1.94 13.44 4.98
N ASN A 7 2.20 14.74 5.05
CA ASN A 7 3.32 15.32 5.78
C ASN A 7 2.80 15.93 7.09
N TRP A 8 3.53 15.78 8.20
CA TRP A 8 3.29 16.55 9.41
C TRP A 8 4.58 16.75 10.20
N VAL A 9 4.59 17.81 11.01
CA VAL A 9 5.65 18.10 11.97
C VAL A 9 5.07 17.91 13.37
N THR A 10 5.82 17.23 14.23
CA THR A 10 5.50 17.11 15.66
C THR A 10 6.06 18.31 16.42
N THR A 11 5.25 18.90 17.28
CA THR A 11 5.66 20.01 18.16
C THR A 11 6.47 19.48 19.34
N GLY A 12 7.63 20.08 19.62
CA GLY A 12 8.51 19.71 20.72
C GLY A 12 9.96 20.09 20.43
N ASP A 13 10.86 19.83 21.38
CA ASP A 13 12.31 19.91 21.18
C ASP A 13 12.92 18.50 21.35
N PRO A 14 13.41 17.85 20.27
CA PRO A 14 13.47 18.35 18.90
C PRO A 14 12.12 18.21 18.18
N ALA A 15 11.80 19.18 17.33
CA ALA A 15 10.73 19.03 16.36
C ALA A 15 11.14 17.96 15.33
N ARG A 16 10.20 17.10 14.95
CA ARG A 16 10.44 16.03 13.97
C ARG A 16 9.43 16.09 12.85
N GLU A 17 9.92 16.08 11.62
CA GLU A 17 9.13 16.00 10.40
C GLU A 17 8.95 14.54 9.96
N PHE A 18 7.73 14.19 9.54
CA PHE A 18 7.38 12.85 9.10
C PHE A 18 6.59 12.91 7.80
N THR A 19 6.89 11.97 6.90
CA THR A 19 6.06 11.70 5.73
C THR A 19 5.47 10.29 5.85
N MET A 20 4.20 10.13 5.47
CA MET A 20 3.53 8.84 5.45
C MET A 20 2.72 8.71 4.16
N ILE A 21 2.77 7.53 3.56
CA ILE A 21 1.91 7.14 2.46
C ILE A 21 0.98 6.04 2.98
N GLN A 22 -0.32 6.30 3.01
CA GLN A 22 -1.31 5.29 3.39
C GLN A 22 -2.00 4.71 2.17
N SER A 23 -2.32 3.42 2.23
CA SER A 23 -3.10 2.75 1.20
C SER A 23 -3.71 1.45 1.69
N ALA A 24 -4.82 1.05 1.07
CA ALA A 24 -5.47 -0.23 1.31
C ALA A 24 -5.78 -0.92 -0.03
N PRO A 25 -4.76 -1.47 -0.73
CA PRO A 25 -4.97 -2.16 -2.01
C PRO A 25 -5.58 -3.54 -1.79
N LEU A 26 -6.48 -3.93 -2.70
CA LEU A 26 -6.95 -5.30 -2.87
C LEU A 26 -6.79 -5.67 -4.34
N MET A 27 -6.10 -6.78 -4.60
CA MET A 27 -6.00 -7.35 -5.94
C MET A 27 -7.14 -8.35 -6.12
N LEU A 28 -8.10 -8.00 -6.96
CA LEU A 28 -9.24 -8.85 -7.29
C LEU A 28 -9.04 -9.39 -8.71
N LEU A 29 -9.19 -10.70 -8.89
CA LEU A 29 -9.31 -11.28 -10.22
C LEU A 29 -10.73 -11.01 -10.75
N ALA A 30 -10.83 -10.70 -12.04
CA ALA A 30 -12.13 -10.56 -12.69
C ALA A 30 -12.85 -11.92 -12.75
N ASP A 31 -12.10 -12.97 -13.08
CA ASP A 31 -12.50 -14.37 -12.98
C ASP A 31 -11.28 -15.20 -12.51
N PRO A 32 -11.34 -15.87 -11.34
CA PRO A 32 -10.24 -16.70 -10.87
C PRO A 32 -10.04 -18.00 -11.68
N ASP A 33 -11.05 -18.49 -12.41
CA ASP A 33 -11.01 -19.78 -13.11
C ASP A 33 -10.24 -19.70 -14.45
N GLU A 34 -9.96 -18.50 -14.96
CA GLU A 34 -9.15 -18.28 -16.16
C GLU A 34 -7.66 -18.63 -15.97
N PHE A 35 -7.20 -18.82 -14.73
CA PHE A 35 -5.81 -19.06 -14.40
C PHE A 35 -5.58 -20.49 -13.92
N VAL A 36 -4.71 -21.24 -14.63
CA VAL A 36 -4.28 -22.59 -14.24
C VAL A 36 -2.81 -22.58 -13.84
N SER A 37 -2.49 -23.16 -12.68
CA SER A 37 -1.11 -23.37 -12.23
C SER A 37 -0.77 -24.86 -12.25
N VAL A 38 0.29 -25.23 -12.98
CA VAL A 38 0.81 -26.61 -13.05
C VAL A 38 2.25 -26.62 -12.57
N GLN A 39 2.54 -27.43 -11.56
CA GLN A 39 3.92 -27.69 -11.13
C GLN A 39 4.46 -28.92 -11.88
N LEU A 40 5.58 -28.75 -12.57
CA LEU A 40 6.30 -29.86 -13.23
C LEU A 40 7.33 -30.46 -12.25
N ALA A 41 7.63 -31.74 -12.46
CA ALA A 41 8.60 -32.51 -11.66
C ALA A 41 10.06 -32.16 -11.99
#